data_AF-A0A3R5Q1Q5-F1
#
_entry.id   AF-A0A3R5Q1Q5-F1
#
_cell.length_a   1.000
_cell.length_b   1.000
_cell.length_c   1.000
_cell.angle_alpha   90.00
_cell.angle_beta   90.00
_cell.angle_gamma   90.00
#
_symmetry.space_group_name_H-M   'P 1'
#
loop_
_entity.id
_entity.type
_entity.pdbx_description
1 polymer ?
#
loop_
_entity_poly.entity_id
_entity_poly.type
_entity_poly.pdbx_seq_one_letter_code
_entity_poly.pdbx_strand_id
1 'polypeptide(L)'
;LVDVILAMGINPDGIVGHSVGELGCAYADGSLTSEEAVLAAYWRGRCIKEAKLPPGGMAAVGLSWEEARLQCPPGVVPACHNSEDTVTVSGPAAAVSEFVKELKGRQIFAKEVNSSGVAFHSYYMAQTAPTLKSALLNIIVPKPRSKKWISSSIPESNWHSDLAKYSSAEYHVNNLVSPVLFQEALKHVPHNAVVIEIAPHCLLQAILKRSLGSKCTFVGLMKRGHQDNVEFFLTSLGKCFLNGVNMDPLKLCNPVKLPVPKGTPMISPLVGWDHEVSWDVPAAEDFPTGTSGSHGGATYEIDISLNSPDNYLIGHTIEGRVLFPATGYLVLAWRSLAKMKGYVYNEMPVKFENVNIYRATILPSEGKVKLKVNIMESSGSFEITEGDTLVCSGSISVLSAPVETVDRNQEEELPLTSSDVYKELRLRGYDYGPDFRGILRTNIEVFGKTTESNI
;
A
#
# COMPACT_ATOMS: atom_id res chain seq x y z
N LEU A 1 25.84 15.94 -11.83
CA LEU A 1 24.85 14.99 -11.27
C LEU A 1 23.78 15.71 -10.46
N VAL A 2 24.13 16.45 -9.40
CA VAL A 2 23.17 17.27 -8.63
C VAL A 2 22.32 18.17 -9.54
N ASP A 3 22.96 18.96 -10.41
CA ASP A 3 22.23 19.84 -11.34
C ASP A 3 21.25 19.09 -12.25
N VAL A 4 21.67 17.93 -12.74
CA VAL A 4 20.88 17.12 -13.69
C VAL A 4 19.62 16.59 -13.01
N ILE A 5 19.74 16.06 -11.79
CA ILE A 5 18.57 15.54 -11.07
C ILE A 5 17.62 16.67 -10.63
N LEU A 6 18.17 17.81 -10.19
CA LEU A 6 17.38 18.98 -9.82
C LEU A 6 16.67 19.60 -11.03
N ALA A 7 17.35 19.65 -12.19
CA ALA A 7 16.76 20.14 -13.44
C ALA A 7 15.53 19.33 -13.86
N MET A 8 15.53 18.01 -13.63
CA MET A 8 14.36 17.15 -13.85
C MET A 8 13.28 17.26 -12.76
N GLY A 9 13.51 18.04 -11.70
CA GLY A 9 12.57 18.21 -10.59
C GLY A 9 12.72 17.18 -9.46
N ILE A 10 13.78 16.36 -9.46
CA ILE A 10 14.07 15.44 -8.35
C ILE A 10 14.71 16.25 -7.22
N ASN A 11 13.89 16.70 -6.28
CA ASN A 11 14.34 17.46 -5.11
C ASN A 11 14.52 16.53 -3.91
N PRO A 12 15.65 16.60 -3.17
CA PRO A 12 15.86 15.74 -2.02
C PRO A 12 14.98 16.15 -0.84
N ASP A 13 14.38 15.14 -0.19
CA ASP A 13 13.73 15.29 1.12
C ASP A 13 14.74 15.26 2.26
N GLY A 14 15.83 14.48 2.09
CA GLY A 14 16.95 14.39 3.02
C GLY A 14 18.28 14.27 2.27
N ILE A 15 19.35 14.79 2.88
CA ILE A 15 20.70 14.80 2.33
C ILE A 15 21.66 14.28 3.40
N VAL A 16 22.48 13.29 3.04
CA VAL A 16 23.56 12.75 3.88
C VAL A 16 24.84 12.72 3.05
N GLY A 17 25.93 13.22 3.61
CA GLY A 17 27.25 13.17 2.98
C GLY A 17 28.13 12.10 3.60
N HIS A 18 29.14 11.68 2.84
CA HIS A 18 30.23 10.84 3.35
C HIS A 18 31.54 11.54 3.06
N SER A 19 32.28 11.92 4.10
CA SER A 19 33.58 12.59 3.96
C SER A 19 33.49 13.84 3.05
N VAL A 20 34.33 13.91 2.02
CA VAL A 20 34.37 14.96 0.97
C VAL A 20 33.03 15.14 0.24
N GLY A 21 32.16 14.12 0.26
CA GLY A 21 30.80 14.20 -0.27
C GLY A 21 29.97 15.31 0.38
N GLU A 22 30.29 15.74 1.61
CA GLU A 22 29.61 16.86 2.26
C GLU A 22 29.75 18.20 1.52
N LEU A 23 30.78 18.38 0.69
CA LEU A 23 30.86 19.54 -0.22
C LEU A 23 29.76 19.49 -1.29
N GLY A 24 29.48 18.30 -1.82
CA GLY A 24 28.37 18.07 -2.75
C GLY A 24 27.01 18.21 -2.05
N CYS A 25 26.90 17.78 -0.80
CA CYS A 25 25.70 17.98 0.02
C CYS A 25 25.43 19.46 0.27
N ALA A 26 26.46 20.24 0.61
CA ALA A 26 26.32 21.67 0.83
C ALA A 26 25.85 22.40 -0.43
N TYR A 27 26.31 21.97 -1.61
CA TYR A 27 25.78 22.45 -2.89
C TYR A 27 24.31 22.05 -3.11
N ALA A 28 23.97 20.78 -2.90
CA ALA A 28 22.59 20.29 -3.05
C ALA A 28 21.60 20.90 -2.05
N ASP A 29 22.07 21.27 -0.86
CA ASP A 29 21.32 21.99 0.18
C ASP A 29 21.15 23.49 -0.15
N GLY A 30 21.91 24.01 -1.12
CA GLY A 30 21.94 25.43 -1.49
C GLY A 30 22.77 26.30 -0.53
N SER A 31 23.49 25.69 0.42
CA SER A 31 24.34 26.41 1.38
C SER A 31 25.74 26.73 0.85
N LEU A 32 26.16 26.13 -0.27
CA LEU A 32 27.26 26.60 -1.12
C LEU A 32 26.78 26.82 -2.56
N THR A 33 27.37 27.79 -3.24
CA THR A 33 27.30 27.90 -4.70
C THR A 33 28.18 26.83 -5.37
N SER A 34 27.99 26.64 -6.68
CA SER A 34 28.82 25.71 -7.46
C SER A 34 30.29 26.12 -7.44
N GLU A 35 30.58 27.42 -7.55
CA GLU A 35 31.93 27.99 -7.46
C GLU A 35 32.55 27.74 -6.08
N GLU A 36 31.83 28.05 -4.99
CA GLU A 36 32.31 27.81 -3.63
C GLU A 36 32.59 26.31 -3.39
N ALA A 37 31.71 25.42 -3.84
CA ALA A 37 31.88 23.97 -3.68
C ALA A 37 33.11 23.44 -4.44
N VAL A 38 33.32 23.89 -5.68
CA VAL A 38 34.49 23.49 -6.51
C VAL A 38 35.78 24.05 -5.94
N LEU A 39 35.81 25.34 -5.56
CA LEU A 39 36.99 25.97 -4.97
C LEU A 39 37.31 25.37 -3.59
N ALA A 40 36.31 25.07 -2.77
CA ALA A 40 36.53 24.40 -1.49
C ALA A 40 37.15 22.99 -1.68
N ALA A 41 36.67 22.22 -2.66
CA ALA A 41 37.27 20.93 -3.02
C ALA A 41 38.72 21.08 -3.51
N TYR A 42 38.97 22.09 -4.36
CA TYR A 42 40.31 22.42 -4.86
C TYR A 42 41.27 22.74 -3.72
N TRP A 43 40.92 23.66 -2.82
CA TRP A 43 41.79 24.07 -1.72
C TRP A 43 41.96 22.97 -0.68
N ARG A 44 40.93 22.16 -0.42
CA ARG A 44 41.05 20.95 0.40
C ARG A 44 42.13 20.02 -0.14
N GLY A 45 42.11 19.70 -1.45
CA GLY A 45 43.14 18.87 -2.07
C GLY A 45 44.52 19.54 -2.09
N ARG A 46 44.57 20.84 -2.41
CA ARG A 46 45.82 21.60 -2.51
C ARG A 46 46.55 21.72 -1.17
N CYS A 47 45.85 22.13 -0.11
CA CYS A 47 46.44 22.26 1.22
C CYS A 47 46.98 20.91 1.73
N ILE A 48 46.27 19.81 1.48
CA ILE A 48 46.72 18.47 1.87
C ILE A 48 47.99 18.08 1.10
N LYS A 49 48.05 18.36 -0.20
CA LYS A 49 49.23 18.10 -1.03
C LYS A 49 50.43 18.95 -0.59
N GLU A 50 50.22 20.22 -0.26
CA GLU A 50 51.27 21.15 0.15
C GLU A 50 51.77 20.92 1.58
N ALA A 51 50.93 20.36 2.46
CA ALA A 51 51.29 20.03 3.84
C ALA A 51 52.39 18.96 3.95
N LYS A 52 52.67 18.21 2.86
CA LYS A 52 53.69 17.13 2.82
C LYS A 52 53.58 16.18 4.02
N LEU A 53 52.35 15.74 4.28
CA LEU A 53 52.05 14.86 5.40
C LEU A 53 52.88 13.56 5.31
N PRO A 54 53.20 12.92 6.45
CA PRO A 54 53.85 11.63 6.44
C PRO A 54 53.02 10.58 5.67
N PRO A 55 53.64 9.48 5.19
CA PRO A 55 52.93 8.43 4.46
C PRO A 55 51.79 7.82 5.30
N GLY A 56 50.56 8.07 4.87
CA GLY A 56 49.34 7.56 5.49
C GLY A 56 48.65 6.50 4.64
N GLY A 57 47.70 5.80 5.25
CA GLY A 57 46.84 4.83 4.58
C GLY A 57 45.48 4.73 5.24
N MET A 58 44.53 4.17 4.51
CA MET A 58 43.20 3.86 5.02
C MET A 58 42.78 2.46 4.59
N ALA A 59 41.99 1.78 5.43
CA ALA A 59 41.44 0.47 5.12
C ALA A 59 40.02 0.32 5.66
N ALA A 60 39.12 -0.27 4.86
CA ALA A 60 37.82 -0.72 5.33
C ALA A 60 37.99 -2.08 6.03
N VAL A 61 37.49 -2.20 7.26
CA VAL A 61 37.59 -3.38 8.12
C VAL A 61 36.21 -3.80 8.60
N GLY A 62 35.99 -5.11 8.70
CA GLY A 62 34.76 -5.74 9.17
C GLY A 62 34.75 -5.83 10.68
N LEU A 63 34.74 -4.69 11.35
CA LEU A 63 34.67 -4.54 12.79
C LEU A 63 33.56 -3.52 13.11
N SER A 64 32.91 -3.66 14.26
CA SER A 64 32.11 -2.58 14.82
C SER A 64 32.97 -1.39 15.24
N TRP A 65 32.34 -0.23 15.44
CA TRP A 65 33.04 0.99 15.87
C TRP A 65 33.82 0.78 17.19
N GLU A 66 33.19 0.15 18.18
CA GLU A 66 33.82 -0.10 19.48
C GLU A 66 34.93 -1.14 19.40
N GLU A 67 34.77 -2.20 18.60
CA GLU A 67 35.85 -3.15 18.35
C GLU A 67 37.04 -2.50 17.67
N ALA A 68 36.81 -1.64 16.67
CA ALA A 68 37.87 -0.90 16.01
C ALA A 68 38.61 0.01 17.00
N ARG A 69 37.91 0.68 17.92
CA ARG A 69 38.55 1.51 18.96
C ARG A 69 39.44 0.71 19.90
N LEU A 70 39.06 -0.54 20.22
CA LEU A 70 39.81 -1.40 21.12
C LEU A 70 40.99 -2.13 20.44
N GLN A 71 40.84 -2.47 19.17
CA GLN A 71 41.79 -3.32 18.44
C GLN A 71 42.77 -2.54 17.55
N CYS A 72 42.51 -1.26 17.25
CA CYS A 72 43.43 -0.48 16.43
C CYS A 72 44.81 -0.37 17.10
N PRO A 73 45.91 -0.63 16.38
CA PRO A 73 47.26 -0.44 16.93
C PRO A 73 47.55 1.05 17.17
N PRO A 74 48.56 1.37 18.00
CA PRO A 74 48.95 2.76 18.26
C PRO A 74 49.18 3.56 16.97
N GLY A 75 48.50 4.70 16.85
CA GLY A 75 48.57 5.59 15.68
C GLY A 75 47.58 5.27 14.56
N VAL A 76 46.86 4.14 14.60
CA VAL A 76 45.71 3.87 13.73
C VAL A 76 44.44 4.23 14.49
N VAL A 77 43.53 4.94 13.83
CA VAL A 77 42.26 5.39 14.42
C VAL A 77 41.06 4.98 13.57
N PRO A 78 39.91 4.66 14.17
CA PRO A 78 38.63 4.59 13.47
C PRO A 78 38.28 5.98 12.89
N ALA A 79 37.96 6.01 11.60
CA ALA A 79 37.88 7.23 10.81
C ALA A 79 36.53 7.42 10.10
N CYS A 80 35.92 6.34 9.62
CA CYS A 80 34.56 6.35 9.07
C CYS A 80 33.74 5.20 9.66
N HIS A 81 32.61 5.50 10.31
CA HIS A 81 31.64 4.51 10.75
C HIS A 81 30.64 4.25 9.62
N ASN A 82 30.86 3.23 8.80
CA ASN A 82 30.09 3.04 7.57
C ASN A 82 28.80 2.22 7.78
N SER A 83 28.89 1.13 8.54
CA SER A 83 27.76 0.29 9.00
C SER A 83 28.05 -0.25 10.40
N GLU A 84 27.09 -0.94 11.01
CA GLU A 84 27.23 -1.53 12.36
C GLU A 84 28.46 -2.45 12.49
N ASP A 85 28.86 -3.08 11.39
CA ASP A 85 29.92 -4.08 11.29
C ASP A 85 31.06 -3.69 10.34
N THR A 86 31.07 -2.45 9.82
CA THR A 86 32.08 -1.99 8.86
C THR A 86 32.56 -0.59 9.17
N VAL A 87 33.87 -0.47 9.40
CA VAL A 87 34.54 0.79 9.75
C VAL A 87 35.72 1.01 8.81
N THR A 88 36.01 2.26 8.44
CA THR A 88 37.28 2.61 7.81
C THR A 88 38.25 3.09 8.88
N VAL A 89 39.42 2.45 8.98
CA VAL A 89 40.53 2.88 9.83
C VAL A 89 41.53 3.72 9.03
N SER A 90 42.23 4.63 9.71
CA SER A 90 43.14 5.61 9.12
C SER A 90 44.37 5.80 10.01
N GLY A 91 45.56 5.90 9.41
CA GLY A 91 46.80 6.06 10.17
C GLY A 91 48.06 5.91 9.31
N PRO A 92 49.24 5.68 9.92
CA PRO A 92 50.49 5.43 9.20
C PRO A 92 50.35 4.26 8.21
N ALA A 93 50.86 4.44 6.98
CA ALA A 93 50.66 3.46 5.91
C ALA A 93 51.13 2.03 6.28
N ALA A 94 52.31 1.93 6.91
CA ALA A 94 52.87 0.64 7.32
C ALA A 94 52.00 -0.05 8.39
N ALA A 95 51.56 0.69 9.41
CA ALA A 95 50.74 0.18 10.50
C ALA A 95 49.35 -0.27 10.01
N VAL A 96 48.73 0.49 9.09
CA VAL A 96 47.47 0.09 8.47
C VAL A 96 47.64 -1.20 7.67
N SER A 97 48.71 -1.31 6.87
CA SER A 97 48.94 -2.53 6.07
C SER A 97 49.22 -3.76 6.94
N GLU A 98 49.95 -3.60 8.05
CA GLU A 98 50.18 -4.67 9.02
C GLU A 98 48.87 -5.09 9.71
N PHE A 99 48.06 -4.13 10.15
CA PHE A 99 46.76 -4.41 10.76
C PHE A 99 45.80 -5.12 9.77
N VAL A 100 45.80 -4.73 8.50
CA VAL A 100 45.04 -5.43 7.45
C VAL A 100 45.48 -6.89 7.31
N LYS A 101 46.80 -7.17 7.37
CA LYS A 101 47.32 -8.55 7.31
C LYS A 101 46.90 -9.35 8.54
N GLU A 102 46.97 -8.75 9.73
CA GLU A 102 46.54 -9.38 10.98
C GLU A 102 45.05 -9.77 10.92
N LEU A 103 44.18 -8.82 10.56
CA LEU A 103 42.74 -9.06 10.46
C LEU A 103 42.41 -10.14 9.42
N LYS A 104 43.08 -10.13 8.26
CA LYS A 104 42.94 -11.21 7.27
C LYS A 104 43.38 -12.57 7.80
N GLY A 105 44.45 -12.62 8.58
CA GLY A 105 44.91 -13.84 9.26
C GLY A 105 43.85 -14.39 10.24
N ARG A 106 43.06 -13.50 10.83
CA ARG A 106 41.91 -13.82 11.70
C ARG A 106 40.59 -14.04 10.94
N GLN A 107 40.63 -14.11 9.60
CA GLN A 107 39.45 -14.25 8.72
C GLN A 107 38.43 -13.10 8.83
N ILE A 108 38.87 -11.93 9.28
CA ILE A 108 38.06 -10.71 9.34
C ILE A 108 38.22 -9.95 8.03
N PHE A 109 37.12 -9.38 7.51
CA PHE A 109 37.16 -8.55 6.31
C PHE A 109 38.12 -7.36 6.52
N ALA A 110 39.10 -7.20 5.65
CA ALA A 110 39.97 -6.03 5.65
C ALA A 110 40.46 -5.74 4.22
N LYS A 111 40.27 -4.51 3.77
CA LYS A 111 40.62 -4.08 2.42
C LYS A 111 41.14 -2.65 2.44
N GLU A 112 42.36 -2.46 1.94
CA GLU A 112 42.94 -1.14 1.75
C GLU A 112 42.11 -0.31 0.77
N VAL A 113 41.97 0.97 1.08
CA VAL A 113 41.26 1.96 0.27
C VAL A 113 42.31 2.87 -0.37
N ASN A 114 42.14 3.20 -1.65
CA ASN A 114 43.02 4.15 -2.31
C ASN A 114 42.78 5.57 -1.77
N SER A 115 43.55 5.95 -0.76
CA SER A 115 43.55 7.30 -0.16
C SER A 115 44.69 8.19 -0.69
N SER A 116 45.32 7.80 -1.81
CA SER A 116 46.49 8.51 -2.37
C SER A 116 47.63 8.73 -1.36
N GLY A 117 47.81 7.80 -0.43
CA GLY A 117 48.86 7.87 0.60
C GLY A 117 48.55 8.84 1.76
N VAL A 118 47.28 9.22 1.94
CA VAL A 118 46.86 10.15 2.99
C VAL A 118 45.98 9.43 4.03
N ALA A 119 46.16 9.76 5.30
CA ALA A 119 45.34 9.30 6.42
C ALA A 119 44.23 10.31 6.75
N PHE A 120 43.17 10.37 5.94
CA PHE A 120 42.05 11.30 6.16
C PHE A 120 41.28 10.99 7.46
N HIS A 121 40.58 11.99 8.01
CA HIS A 121 39.78 11.86 9.25
C HIS A 121 40.58 11.30 10.43
N SER A 122 41.84 11.73 10.53
CA SER A 122 42.75 11.37 11.60
C SER A 122 43.50 12.61 12.08
N TYR A 123 44.30 12.43 13.14
CA TYR A 123 45.16 13.48 13.67
C TYR A 123 46.18 14.04 12.66
N TYR A 124 46.46 13.33 11.55
CA TYR A 124 47.30 13.86 10.45
C TYR A 124 46.73 15.16 9.86
N MET A 125 45.41 15.31 9.86
CA MET A 125 44.75 16.47 9.26
C MET A 125 44.95 17.74 10.10
N ALA A 126 45.36 17.62 11.37
CA ALA A 126 45.60 18.77 12.26
C ALA A 126 46.65 19.74 11.69
N GLN A 127 47.68 19.23 10.99
CA GLN A 127 48.70 20.08 10.36
C GLN A 127 48.15 20.88 9.17
N THR A 128 47.14 20.34 8.48
CA THR A 128 46.53 20.99 7.30
C THR A 128 45.38 21.93 7.67
N ALA A 129 44.75 21.71 8.84
CA ALA A 129 43.56 22.43 9.26
C ALA A 129 43.70 23.96 9.29
N PRO A 130 44.79 24.58 9.82
CA PRO A 130 44.94 26.03 9.82
C PRO A 130 45.03 26.62 8.41
N THR A 131 45.87 26.04 7.55
CA THR A 131 46.04 26.52 6.16
C THR A 131 44.78 26.37 5.34
N LEU A 132 44.05 25.25 5.52
CA LEU A 132 42.77 25.04 4.86
C LEU A 132 41.72 26.03 5.35
N LYS A 133 41.64 26.27 6.67
CA LYS A 133 40.73 27.27 7.24
C LYS A 133 40.96 28.64 6.63
N SER A 134 42.22 29.11 6.59
CA SER A 134 42.56 30.40 5.99
C SER A 134 42.16 30.49 4.52
N ALA A 135 42.36 29.41 3.73
CA ALA A 135 41.95 29.39 2.34
C ALA A 135 40.42 29.43 2.18
N LEU A 136 39.68 28.61 2.96
CA LEU A 136 38.23 28.53 2.88
C LEU A 136 37.52 29.80 3.36
N LEU A 137 38.09 30.53 4.34
CA LEU A 137 37.54 31.82 4.80
C LEU A 137 37.49 32.89 3.69
N ASN A 138 38.38 32.79 2.68
CA ASN A 138 38.39 33.72 1.56
C ASN A 138 37.38 33.37 0.46
N ILE A 139 36.72 32.21 0.56
CA ILE A 139 35.92 31.62 -0.52
C ILE A 139 34.48 31.42 -0.06
N ILE A 140 34.30 30.85 1.13
CA ILE A 140 32.99 30.46 1.63
C ILE A 140 32.37 31.63 2.36
N VAL A 141 31.22 32.08 1.86
CA VAL A 141 30.31 32.95 2.63
C VAL A 141 29.36 32.04 3.43
N PRO A 142 29.43 32.00 4.76
CA PRO A 142 28.64 31.05 5.54
C PRO A 142 27.13 31.26 5.36
N LYS A 143 26.43 30.25 4.84
CA LYS A 143 24.96 30.20 4.76
C LYS A 143 24.38 29.17 5.73
N PRO A 144 23.17 29.39 6.26
CA PRO A 144 22.50 28.40 7.12
C PRO A 144 22.33 27.07 6.39
N ARG A 145 22.61 25.97 7.09
CA ARG A 145 22.30 24.62 6.62
C ARG A 145 20.81 24.36 6.82
N SER A 146 20.15 23.71 5.86
CA SER A 146 18.75 23.33 6.07
C SER A 146 18.64 22.12 7.00
N LYS A 147 17.44 21.90 7.57
CA LYS A 147 17.15 20.70 8.37
C LYS A 147 17.18 19.40 7.56
N LYS A 148 17.14 19.48 6.21
CA LYS A 148 17.22 18.31 5.33
C LYS A 148 18.61 17.69 5.31
N TRP A 149 19.64 18.48 5.58
CA TRP A 149 21.02 18.01 5.57
C TRP A 149 21.44 17.50 6.95
N ILE A 150 21.49 16.18 7.07
CA ILE A 150 22.02 15.48 8.23
C ILE A 150 23.56 15.46 8.15
N SER A 151 24.21 16.04 9.15
CA SER A 151 25.68 16.08 9.21
C SER A 151 26.22 14.71 9.60
N SER A 152 27.24 14.26 8.87
CA SER A 152 28.06 13.09 9.21
C SER A 152 29.39 13.48 9.85
N SER A 153 29.68 14.77 10.05
CA SER A 153 30.95 15.26 10.61
C SER A 153 30.82 15.85 12.01
N ILE A 154 29.59 16.00 12.50
CA ILE A 154 29.27 16.53 13.82
C ILE A 154 28.33 15.54 14.52
N PRO A 155 28.62 15.14 15.77
CA PRO A 155 27.72 14.30 16.56
C PRO A 155 26.32 14.90 16.68
N GLU A 156 25.29 14.06 16.66
CA GLU A 156 23.88 14.48 16.74
C GLU A 156 23.60 15.42 17.93
N SER A 157 24.21 15.13 19.09
CA SER A 157 24.11 15.97 20.30
C SER A 157 24.51 17.43 20.09
N ASN A 158 25.31 17.71 19.06
CA ASN A 158 25.89 19.01 18.77
C ASN A 158 25.34 19.65 17.49
N TRP A 159 24.27 19.10 16.90
CA TRP A 159 23.66 19.67 15.68
C TRP A 159 23.06 21.07 15.87
N HIS A 160 22.82 21.49 17.11
CA HIS A 160 22.34 22.84 17.43
C HIS A 160 23.47 23.84 17.77
N SER A 161 24.74 23.40 17.71
CA SER A 161 25.89 24.28 17.92
C SER A 161 26.07 25.29 16.77
N ASP A 162 26.75 26.39 17.03
CA ASP A 162 27.07 27.40 16.01
C ASP A 162 27.87 26.81 14.84
N LEU A 163 28.77 25.85 15.13
CA LEU A 163 29.53 25.13 14.10
C LEU A 163 28.61 24.34 13.15
N ALA A 164 27.55 23.72 13.68
CA ALA A 164 26.64 22.90 12.89
C ALA A 164 25.57 23.71 12.14
N LYS A 165 25.30 24.95 12.56
CA LYS A 165 24.22 25.78 12.01
C LYS A 165 24.52 26.30 10.60
N TYR A 166 25.79 26.54 10.29
CA TYR A 166 26.21 27.15 9.03
C TYR A 166 27.14 26.24 8.23
N SER A 167 27.04 26.31 6.90
CA SER A 167 28.03 25.74 5.99
C SER A 167 29.22 26.69 5.90
N SER A 168 30.01 26.75 6.98
CA SER A 168 31.15 27.67 7.12
C SER A 168 32.49 27.00 6.80
N ALA A 169 33.54 27.80 6.64
CA ALA A 169 34.92 27.32 6.54
C ALA A 169 35.28 26.38 7.71
N GLU A 170 34.89 26.74 8.94
CA GLU A 170 35.09 25.92 10.13
C GLU A 170 34.39 24.56 10.05
N TYR A 171 33.14 24.51 9.55
CA TYR A 171 32.41 23.26 9.37
C TYR A 171 33.17 22.33 8.39
N HIS A 172 33.60 22.87 7.25
CA HIS A 172 34.27 22.08 6.22
C HIS A 172 35.69 21.62 6.63
N VAL A 173 36.38 22.39 7.47
CA VAL A 173 37.63 21.95 8.11
C VAL A 173 37.35 20.86 9.15
N ASN A 174 36.30 21.01 9.97
CA ASN A 174 35.88 19.99 10.91
C ASN A 174 35.57 18.67 10.18
N ASN A 175 34.87 18.71 9.05
CA ASN A 175 34.61 17.53 8.22
C ASN A 175 35.89 16.80 7.81
N LEU A 176 36.99 17.50 7.52
CA LEU A 176 38.26 16.86 7.16
C LEU A 176 38.95 16.18 8.34
N VAL A 177 38.86 16.77 9.53
CA VAL A 177 39.63 16.36 10.73
C VAL A 177 38.88 15.33 11.56
N SER A 178 37.57 15.49 11.68
CA SER A 178 36.70 14.66 12.53
C SER A 178 36.30 13.35 11.83
N PRO A 179 35.95 12.31 12.61
CA PRO A 179 35.42 11.07 12.06
C PRO A 179 34.14 11.27 11.27
N VAL A 180 33.90 10.39 10.28
CA VAL A 180 32.65 10.34 9.51
C VAL A 180 31.66 9.41 10.21
N LEU A 181 30.62 10.00 10.80
CA LEU A 181 29.51 9.36 11.51
C LEU A 181 28.38 8.97 10.52
N PHE A 182 28.72 8.15 9.52
CA PHE A 182 27.80 7.85 8.42
C PHE A 182 26.67 6.92 8.86
N GLN A 183 26.97 5.86 9.61
CA GLN A 183 25.96 4.94 10.13
C GLN A 183 24.96 5.66 11.04
N GLU A 184 25.42 6.61 11.85
CA GLU A 184 24.57 7.47 12.67
C GLU A 184 23.62 8.29 11.81
N ALA A 185 24.15 8.97 10.78
CA ALA A 185 23.32 9.76 9.87
C ALA A 185 22.29 8.90 9.11
N LEU A 186 22.65 7.66 8.74
CA LEU A 186 21.75 6.73 8.07
C LEU A 186 20.56 6.28 8.93
N LYS A 187 20.66 6.33 10.28
CA LYS A 187 19.52 5.99 11.16
C LYS A 187 18.31 6.91 10.99
N HIS A 188 18.51 8.10 10.41
CA HIS A 188 17.45 9.07 10.15
C HIS A 188 16.78 8.87 8.78
N VAL A 189 17.26 7.92 7.96
CA VAL A 189 16.65 7.62 6.66
C VAL A 189 15.38 6.78 6.87
N PRO A 190 14.22 7.19 6.32
CA PRO A 190 12.98 6.42 6.44
C PRO A 190 13.09 5.02 5.82
N HIS A 191 12.35 4.06 6.38
CA HIS A 191 12.41 2.64 6.02
C HIS A 191 11.93 2.30 4.60
N ASN A 192 11.26 3.23 3.91
CA ASN A 192 10.74 3.06 2.55
C ASN A 192 11.36 4.09 1.57
N ALA A 193 12.53 4.66 1.91
CA ALA A 193 13.15 5.71 1.13
C ALA A 193 13.77 5.20 -0.17
N VAL A 194 13.78 6.05 -1.20
CA VAL A 194 14.62 5.90 -2.39
C VAL A 194 15.93 6.66 -2.15
N VAL A 195 17.02 5.92 -1.97
CA VAL A 195 18.35 6.47 -1.66
C VAL A 195 19.17 6.54 -2.94
N ILE A 196 19.47 7.78 -3.37
CA ILE A 196 20.23 8.05 -4.59
C ILE A 196 21.68 8.39 -4.24
N GLU A 197 22.63 7.54 -4.66
CA GLU A 197 24.06 7.77 -4.51
C GLU A 197 24.58 8.69 -5.62
N ILE A 198 24.90 9.93 -5.23
CA ILE A 198 25.47 10.95 -6.11
C ILE A 198 27.00 10.86 -6.04
N ALA A 199 27.57 10.03 -6.91
CA ALA A 199 29.02 9.84 -7.01
C ALA A 199 29.41 9.44 -8.43
N PRO A 200 30.68 9.66 -8.85
CA PRO A 200 31.19 9.17 -10.14
C PRO A 200 31.28 7.63 -10.21
N HIS A 201 31.13 6.97 -9.07
CA HIS A 201 31.01 5.52 -8.95
C HIS A 201 30.19 5.17 -7.71
N CYS A 202 29.26 4.22 -7.87
CA CYS A 202 28.39 3.73 -6.78
C CYS A 202 29.15 2.85 -5.75
N LEU A 203 30.02 3.46 -4.96
CA LEU A 203 30.87 2.78 -3.96
C LEU A 203 30.07 2.37 -2.72
N LEU A 204 29.11 3.19 -2.30
CA LEU A 204 28.40 3.03 -1.03
C LEU A 204 27.21 2.07 -1.11
N GLN A 205 26.83 1.58 -2.30
CA GLN A 205 25.69 0.68 -2.50
C GLN A 205 25.66 -0.52 -1.55
N ALA A 206 26.81 -1.16 -1.31
CA ALA A 206 26.89 -2.31 -0.41
C ALA A 206 26.63 -1.91 1.06
N ILE A 207 27.18 -0.77 1.48
CA ILE A 207 27.00 -0.20 2.82
C ILE A 207 25.53 0.20 3.01
N LEU A 208 24.97 0.98 2.08
CA LEU A 208 23.58 1.44 2.13
C LEU A 208 22.60 0.27 2.24
N LYS A 209 22.76 -0.77 1.42
CA LYS A 209 21.92 -1.99 1.46
C LYS A 209 21.98 -2.72 2.79
N ARG A 210 23.17 -2.78 3.40
CA ARG A 210 23.36 -3.44 4.69
C ARG A 210 22.75 -2.63 5.83
N SER A 211 22.97 -1.31 5.83
CA SER A 211 22.56 -0.42 6.91
C SER A 211 21.06 -0.09 6.93
N LEU A 212 20.42 0.04 5.76
CA LEU A 212 19.02 0.50 5.66
C LEU A 212 18.01 -0.63 5.40
N GLY A 213 18.49 -1.85 5.11
CA GLY A 213 17.64 -3.01 4.89
C GLY A 213 16.94 -3.03 3.52
N SER A 214 16.09 -4.04 3.32
CA SER A 214 15.52 -4.39 2.00
C SER A 214 14.30 -3.57 1.58
N LYS A 215 13.73 -2.77 2.49
CA LYS A 215 12.53 -1.94 2.21
C LYS A 215 12.87 -0.61 1.53
N CYS A 216 14.13 -0.17 1.60
CA CYS A 216 14.63 0.97 0.84
C CYS A 216 15.06 0.55 -0.57
N THR A 217 14.93 1.47 -1.51
CA THR A 217 15.47 1.31 -2.86
C THR A 217 16.78 2.07 -2.99
N PHE A 218 17.81 1.42 -3.54
CA PHE A 218 19.14 1.99 -3.70
C PHE A 218 19.44 2.21 -5.18
N VAL A 219 19.70 3.46 -5.55
CA VAL A 219 19.99 3.86 -6.92
C VAL A 219 21.34 4.55 -6.93
N GLY A 220 22.26 4.10 -7.76
CA GLY A 220 23.51 4.79 -7.98
C GLY A 220 23.59 5.33 -9.40
N LEU A 221 24.16 6.52 -9.58
CA LEU A 221 24.00 7.28 -10.83
C LEU A 221 25.09 7.04 -11.88
N MET A 222 26.27 6.54 -11.49
CA MET A 222 27.40 6.30 -12.40
C MET A 222 28.20 5.06 -12.01
N LYS A 223 28.77 4.36 -13.00
CA LYS A 223 29.57 3.16 -12.77
C LYS A 223 30.93 3.28 -13.45
N ARG A 224 31.99 3.27 -12.65
CA ARG A 224 33.37 3.25 -13.14
C ARG A 224 33.58 2.06 -14.08
N GLY A 225 34.15 2.33 -15.26
CA GLY A 225 34.42 1.31 -16.27
C GLY A 225 33.18 0.83 -17.04
N HIS A 226 32.00 1.45 -16.86
CA HIS A 226 30.87 1.22 -17.75
C HIS A 226 31.13 1.81 -19.14
N GLN A 227 30.66 1.12 -20.18
CA GLN A 227 30.90 1.53 -21.58
C GLN A 227 30.24 2.87 -21.90
N ASP A 228 28.98 3.06 -21.46
CA ASP A 228 28.27 4.33 -21.59
C ASP A 228 27.61 4.72 -20.25
N ASN A 229 28.14 5.76 -19.60
CA ASN A 229 27.56 6.24 -18.34
C ASN A 229 26.28 7.04 -18.55
N VAL A 230 25.99 7.54 -19.75
CA VAL A 230 24.72 8.20 -20.06
C VAL A 230 23.59 7.17 -20.03
N GLU A 231 23.76 6.03 -20.70
CA GLU A 231 22.82 4.91 -20.64
C GLU A 231 22.63 4.40 -19.19
N PHE A 232 23.72 4.21 -18.45
CA PHE A 232 23.66 3.78 -17.05
C PHE A 232 22.89 4.77 -16.17
N PHE A 233 23.12 6.07 -16.37
CA PHE A 233 22.41 7.14 -15.68
C PHE A 233 20.91 7.11 -16.01
N LEU A 234 20.53 7.08 -17.30
CA LEU A 234 19.12 7.01 -17.73
C LEU A 234 18.41 5.75 -17.20
N THR A 235 19.09 4.61 -17.19
CA THR A 235 18.59 3.36 -16.58
C THR A 235 18.33 3.54 -15.09
N SER A 236 19.22 4.26 -14.40
CA SER A 236 19.10 4.55 -12.97
C SER A 236 17.92 5.49 -12.68
N LEU A 237 17.66 6.46 -13.57
CA LEU A 237 16.47 7.30 -13.48
C LEU A 237 15.18 6.50 -13.71
N GLY A 238 15.18 5.55 -14.65
CA GLY A 238 14.08 4.60 -14.81
C GLY A 238 13.76 3.84 -13.52
N LYS A 239 14.80 3.42 -12.77
CA LYS A 239 14.61 2.81 -11.44
C LYS A 239 13.99 3.77 -10.44
N CYS A 240 14.42 5.04 -10.40
CA CYS A 240 13.78 6.05 -9.56
C CYS A 240 12.27 6.19 -9.91
N PHE A 241 11.93 6.26 -11.19
CA PHE A 241 10.54 6.40 -11.66
C PHE A 241 9.67 5.19 -11.26
N LEU A 242 10.18 3.97 -11.45
CA LEU A 242 9.50 2.74 -11.02
C LEU A 242 9.26 2.67 -9.50
N ASN A 243 10.01 3.44 -8.73
CA ASN A 243 9.87 3.53 -7.27
C ASN A 243 9.11 4.78 -6.82
N GLY A 244 8.36 5.42 -7.73
CA GLY A 244 7.46 6.52 -7.42
C GLY A 244 8.12 7.90 -7.30
N VAL A 245 9.41 8.03 -7.68
CA VAL A 245 10.05 9.35 -7.74
C VAL A 245 9.48 10.11 -8.94
N ASN A 246 8.81 11.22 -8.66
CA ASN A 246 8.31 12.10 -9.69
C ASN A 246 9.47 12.86 -10.35
N MET A 247 9.55 12.80 -11.67
CA MET A 247 10.59 13.49 -12.44
C MET A 247 10.08 13.82 -13.84
N ASP A 248 10.64 14.88 -14.41
CA ASP A 248 10.41 15.28 -15.79
C ASP A 248 11.69 15.12 -16.62
N PRO A 249 11.88 13.97 -17.30
CA PRO A 249 13.07 13.74 -18.11
C PRO A 249 13.13 14.65 -19.35
N LEU A 250 12.00 15.25 -19.78
CA LEU A 250 11.97 16.12 -20.95
C LEU A 250 12.76 17.41 -20.73
N LYS A 251 13.00 17.80 -19.47
CA LYS A 251 13.83 18.97 -19.12
C LYS A 251 15.31 18.81 -19.45
N LEU A 252 15.79 17.58 -19.69
CA LEU A 252 17.14 17.33 -20.19
C LEU A 252 17.24 17.39 -21.72
N CYS A 253 16.09 17.34 -22.39
CA CYS A 253 16.01 17.35 -23.84
C CYS A 253 15.80 18.77 -24.37
N ASN A 254 16.07 18.98 -25.66
CA ASN A 254 15.66 20.21 -26.32
C ASN A 254 14.13 20.37 -26.24
N PRO A 255 13.62 21.59 -25.99
CA PRO A 255 12.19 21.83 -25.94
C PRO A 255 11.49 21.37 -27.23
N VAL A 256 10.46 20.55 -27.07
CA VAL A 256 9.63 20.11 -28.19
C VAL A 256 8.77 21.28 -28.65
N LYS A 257 8.77 21.55 -29.95
CA LYS A 257 7.89 22.58 -30.54
C LYS A 257 6.48 22.03 -30.63
N LEU A 258 5.55 22.70 -29.95
CA LEU A 258 4.12 22.44 -30.05
C LEU A 258 3.46 23.44 -31.01
N PRO A 259 2.42 23.04 -31.77
CA PRO A 259 1.78 21.72 -31.79
C PRO A 259 2.65 20.64 -32.47
N VAL A 260 2.38 19.37 -32.15
CA VAL A 260 3.09 18.22 -32.75
C VAL A 260 2.74 18.05 -34.25
N PRO A 261 3.63 17.45 -35.07
CA PRO A 261 3.37 17.22 -36.49
C PRO A 261 2.15 16.34 -36.77
N LYS A 262 1.50 16.58 -37.91
CA LYS A 262 0.46 15.70 -38.47
C LYS A 262 1.06 14.30 -38.71
N GLY A 263 0.44 13.28 -38.13
CA GLY A 263 0.94 11.89 -38.19
C GLY A 263 1.70 11.43 -36.95
N THR A 264 1.85 12.27 -35.92
CA THR A 264 2.30 11.83 -34.60
C THR A 264 1.36 10.74 -34.06
N PRO A 265 1.87 9.57 -33.61
CA PRO A 265 1.04 8.46 -33.14
C PRO A 265 0.04 8.87 -32.05
N MET A 266 -1.16 8.28 -32.11
CA MET A 266 -2.19 8.49 -31.08
C MET A 266 -1.80 7.80 -29.77
N ILE A 267 -2.07 8.44 -28.64
CA ILE A 267 -1.81 7.88 -27.31
C ILE A 267 -2.99 7.00 -26.84
N SER A 268 -4.23 7.38 -27.15
CA SER A 268 -5.41 6.69 -26.62
C SER A 268 -5.47 5.17 -26.85
N PRO A 269 -5.01 4.61 -28.00
CA PRO A 269 -5.04 3.15 -28.20
C PRO A 269 -4.02 2.38 -27.36
N LEU A 270 -3.05 3.06 -26.75
CA LEU A 270 -1.98 2.45 -25.95
C LEU A 270 -2.32 2.41 -24.45
N VAL A 271 -3.38 3.11 -24.02
CA VAL A 271 -3.81 3.14 -22.63
C VAL A 271 -4.78 1.98 -22.38
N GLY A 272 -4.27 0.95 -21.71
CA GLY A 272 -5.09 -0.17 -21.22
C GLY A 272 -5.67 0.12 -19.84
N TRP A 273 -6.86 -0.40 -19.60
CA TRP A 273 -7.54 -0.35 -18.30
C TRP A 273 -7.84 -1.78 -17.86
N ASP A 274 -7.99 -1.98 -16.55
CA ASP A 274 -8.54 -3.21 -16.01
C ASP A 274 -10.07 -3.18 -16.16
N HIS A 275 -10.59 -3.98 -17.09
CA HIS A 275 -12.02 -4.13 -17.35
C HIS A 275 -12.55 -5.50 -16.86
N GLU A 276 -11.93 -6.12 -15.85
CA GLU A 276 -12.40 -7.39 -15.28
C GLU A 276 -13.82 -7.29 -14.70
N VAL A 277 -14.17 -6.14 -14.11
CA VAL A 277 -15.49 -5.91 -13.53
C VAL A 277 -16.46 -5.44 -14.61
N SER A 278 -17.52 -6.22 -14.82
CA SER A 278 -18.66 -5.82 -15.66
C SER A 278 -19.71 -5.09 -14.82
N TRP A 279 -20.36 -4.11 -15.44
CA TRP A 279 -21.39 -3.29 -14.81
C TRP A 279 -22.75 -3.59 -15.45
N ASP A 280 -23.83 -3.33 -14.72
CA ASP A 280 -25.18 -3.51 -15.23
C ASP A 280 -25.41 -2.60 -16.45
N VAL A 281 -25.60 -3.22 -17.61
CA VAL A 281 -26.02 -2.56 -18.84
C VAL A 281 -27.51 -2.79 -18.97
N PRO A 282 -28.35 -1.73 -18.99
CA PRO A 282 -29.79 -1.88 -19.18
C PRO A 282 -30.11 -2.79 -20.36
N ALA A 283 -30.83 -3.87 -20.10
CA ALA A 283 -31.24 -4.83 -21.10
C ALA A 283 -32.40 -4.27 -21.93
N ALA A 284 -32.59 -4.78 -23.14
CA ALA A 284 -33.72 -4.36 -23.98
C ALA A 284 -35.07 -4.59 -23.28
N GLU A 285 -35.17 -5.60 -22.41
CA GLU A 285 -36.38 -5.93 -21.65
C GLU A 285 -36.68 -4.96 -20.50
N ASP A 286 -35.71 -4.16 -20.05
CA ASP A 286 -35.92 -3.15 -19.00
C ASP A 286 -36.74 -1.97 -19.50
N PHE A 287 -36.86 -1.82 -20.83
CA PHE A 287 -37.60 -0.74 -21.46
C PHE A 287 -39.08 -1.14 -21.66
N PRO A 288 -40.04 -0.23 -21.39
CA PRO A 288 -41.47 -0.54 -21.54
C PRO A 288 -41.84 -0.90 -22.98
N THR A 289 -42.40 -2.09 -23.20
CA THR A 289 -42.84 -2.57 -24.53
C THR A 289 -44.36 -2.52 -24.74
N GLY A 290 -45.13 -1.99 -23.79
CA GLY A 290 -46.60 -1.90 -23.85
C GLY A 290 -47.15 -0.51 -23.47
N THR A 291 -48.39 -0.23 -23.87
CA THR A 291 -49.10 1.02 -23.53
C THR A 291 -49.46 1.06 -22.05
N SER A 292 -48.97 2.08 -21.35
CA SER A 292 -49.40 2.57 -20.03
C SER A 292 -49.71 1.48 -18.98
N GLY A 293 -48.67 0.93 -18.36
CA GLY A 293 -48.73 0.22 -17.08
C GLY A 293 -49.63 -1.01 -17.07
N SER A 294 -49.06 -2.21 -17.16
CA SER A 294 -49.79 -3.41 -16.73
C SER A 294 -50.02 -3.32 -15.21
N HIS A 295 -51.11 -2.70 -14.78
CA HIS A 295 -51.41 -2.46 -13.35
C HIS A 295 -51.61 -3.79 -12.59
N GLY A 296 -51.89 -4.89 -13.31
CA GLY A 296 -52.05 -6.22 -12.74
C GLY A 296 -50.80 -7.09 -12.74
N GLY A 297 -49.68 -6.68 -13.36
CA GLY A 297 -48.48 -7.51 -13.54
C GLY A 297 -47.25 -6.97 -12.82
N ALA A 298 -46.60 -7.78 -11.98
CA ALA A 298 -45.34 -7.43 -11.32
C ALA A 298 -44.30 -8.55 -11.48
N THR A 299 -43.08 -8.19 -11.89
CA THR A 299 -41.94 -9.12 -11.94
C THR A 299 -41.03 -8.86 -10.75
N TYR A 300 -40.64 -9.92 -10.06
CA TYR A 300 -39.68 -9.89 -8.96
C TYR A 300 -38.47 -10.72 -9.34
N GLU A 301 -37.29 -10.11 -9.32
CA GLU A 301 -36.02 -10.82 -9.47
C GLU A 301 -35.49 -11.15 -8.07
N ILE A 302 -35.33 -12.44 -7.81
CA ILE A 302 -34.83 -12.95 -6.54
C ILE A 302 -33.37 -13.37 -6.74
N ASP A 303 -32.47 -12.77 -5.96
CA ASP A 303 -31.03 -13.01 -6.00
C ASP A 303 -30.56 -13.41 -4.60
N ILE A 304 -29.94 -14.58 -4.45
CA ILE A 304 -29.45 -15.05 -3.13
C ILE A 304 -27.94 -14.86 -2.93
N SER A 305 -27.27 -14.11 -3.81
CA SER A 305 -25.85 -13.78 -3.65
C SER A 305 -25.57 -13.05 -2.33
N LEU A 306 -24.33 -13.12 -1.82
CA LEU A 306 -23.95 -12.63 -0.50
C LEU A 306 -24.29 -11.15 -0.24
N ASN A 307 -24.32 -10.32 -1.27
CA ASN A 307 -24.58 -8.88 -1.14
C ASN A 307 -26.03 -8.50 -1.46
N SER A 308 -26.89 -9.48 -1.77
CA SER A 308 -28.30 -9.25 -2.09
C SER A 308 -29.16 -9.08 -0.82
N PRO A 309 -30.18 -8.20 -0.82
CA PRO A 309 -31.14 -8.12 0.28
C PRO A 309 -31.96 -9.41 0.45
N ASP A 310 -32.05 -10.26 -0.58
CA ASP A 310 -32.80 -11.52 -0.53
C ASP A 310 -31.93 -12.72 -0.05
N ASN A 311 -30.69 -12.49 0.36
CA ASN A 311 -29.76 -13.54 0.83
C ASN A 311 -30.32 -14.38 2.00
N TYR A 312 -31.17 -13.80 2.85
CA TYR A 312 -31.84 -14.52 3.95
C TYR A 312 -32.62 -15.75 3.49
N LEU A 313 -33.07 -15.79 2.22
CA LEU A 313 -33.78 -16.92 1.62
C LEU A 313 -32.95 -18.22 1.60
N ILE A 314 -31.62 -18.15 1.70
CA ILE A 314 -30.75 -19.33 1.90
C ILE A 314 -31.17 -20.12 3.15
N GLY A 315 -31.69 -19.44 4.16
CA GLY A 315 -32.21 -20.07 5.37
C GLY A 315 -33.42 -20.99 5.14
N HIS A 316 -34.09 -20.92 3.98
CA HIS A 316 -35.18 -21.84 3.63
C HIS A 316 -34.66 -23.03 2.81
N THR A 317 -33.81 -23.84 3.45
CA THR A 317 -33.25 -25.05 2.85
C THR A 317 -34.07 -26.27 3.24
N ILE A 318 -34.46 -27.09 2.25
CA ILE A 318 -35.17 -28.36 2.45
C ILE A 318 -34.45 -29.42 1.60
N GLU A 319 -34.08 -30.53 2.24
CA GLU A 319 -33.28 -31.62 1.65
C GLU A 319 -32.03 -31.11 0.91
N GLY A 320 -31.33 -30.14 1.52
CA GLY A 320 -30.12 -29.53 0.97
C GLY A 320 -30.33 -28.58 -0.22
N ARG A 321 -31.57 -28.29 -0.63
CA ARG A 321 -31.88 -27.32 -1.69
C ARG A 321 -32.50 -26.06 -1.10
N VAL A 322 -32.06 -24.89 -1.57
CA VAL A 322 -32.69 -23.61 -1.23
C VAL A 322 -33.98 -23.49 -2.04
N LEU A 323 -35.11 -23.67 -1.38
CA LEU A 323 -36.43 -23.55 -2.03
C LEU A 323 -37.00 -22.17 -1.72
N PHE A 324 -37.56 -21.49 -2.72
CA PHE A 324 -38.33 -20.29 -2.47
C PHE A 324 -39.51 -20.64 -1.54
N PRO A 325 -39.70 -19.93 -0.41
CA PRO A 325 -40.72 -20.30 0.56
C PRO A 325 -42.12 -20.29 -0.05
N ALA A 326 -42.93 -21.31 0.27
CA ALA A 326 -44.34 -21.35 -0.10
C ALA A 326 -45.10 -20.09 0.36
N THR A 327 -44.76 -19.59 1.54
CA THR A 327 -45.26 -18.33 2.10
C THR A 327 -44.76 -17.11 1.33
N GLY A 328 -43.58 -17.19 0.71
CA GLY A 328 -43.02 -16.15 -0.15
C GLY A 328 -43.94 -15.84 -1.34
N TYR A 329 -44.56 -16.85 -1.95
CA TYR A 329 -45.52 -16.65 -3.04
C TYR A 329 -46.71 -15.78 -2.61
N LEU A 330 -47.22 -16.01 -1.39
CA LEU A 330 -48.30 -15.21 -0.82
C LEU A 330 -47.86 -13.76 -0.58
N VAL A 331 -46.63 -13.55 -0.09
CA VAL A 331 -46.06 -12.21 0.09
C VAL A 331 -45.91 -11.50 -1.25
N LEU A 332 -45.48 -12.19 -2.32
CA LEU A 332 -45.38 -11.60 -3.67
C LEU A 332 -46.76 -11.21 -4.22
N ALA A 333 -47.77 -12.07 -4.06
CA ALA A 333 -49.16 -11.75 -4.43
C ALA A 333 -49.70 -10.55 -3.64
N TRP A 334 -49.46 -10.50 -2.33
CA TRP A 334 -49.87 -9.40 -1.46
C TRP A 334 -49.20 -8.08 -1.85
N ARG A 335 -47.88 -8.08 -2.08
CA ARG A 335 -47.12 -6.91 -2.57
C ARG A 335 -47.63 -6.43 -3.91
N SER A 336 -48.01 -7.35 -4.81
CA SER A 336 -48.54 -7.02 -6.13
C SER A 336 -49.93 -6.38 -6.05
N LEU A 337 -50.83 -6.93 -5.22
CA LEU A 337 -52.15 -6.33 -4.98
C LEU A 337 -52.03 -4.94 -4.35
N ALA A 338 -51.15 -4.79 -3.36
CA ALA A 338 -50.92 -3.52 -2.68
C ALA A 338 -50.38 -2.45 -3.64
N LYS A 339 -49.41 -2.83 -4.49
CA LYS A 339 -48.87 -1.98 -5.55
C LYS A 339 -49.95 -1.55 -6.54
N MET A 340 -50.82 -2.47 -6.97
CA MET A 340 -51.95 -2.16 -7.86
C MET A 340 -52.94 -1.16 -7.23
N LYS A 341 -53.15 -1.24 -5.90
CA LYS A 341 -54.05 -0.35 -5.15
C LYS A 341 -53.37 0.91 -4.59
N GLY A 342 -52.05 1.07 -4.76
CA GLY A 342 -51.30 2.23 -4.28
C GLY A 342 -51.02 2.27 -2.77
N TYR A 343 -51.06 1.12 -2.10
CA TYR A 343 -50.79 0.99 -0.65
C TYR A 343 -49.45 0.29 -0.37
N VAL A 344 -48.90 0.51 0.83
CA VAL A 344 -47.82 -0.34 1.35
C VAL A 344 -48.44 -1.65 1.81
N TYR A 345 -47.86 -2.79 1.44
CA TYR A 345 -48.50 -4.09 1.63
C TYR A 345 -48.79 -4.38 3.12
N ASN A 346 -47.89 -4.05 4.04
CA ASN A 346 -48.05 -4.26 5.47
C ASN A 346 -49.17 -3.42 6.13
N GLU A 347 -49.72 -2.43 5.43
CA GLU A 347 -50.86 -1.62 5.89
C GLU A 347 -52.19 -2.09 5.30
N MET A 348 -52.17 -3.08 4.40
CA MET A 348 -53.35 -3.54 3.67
C MET A 348 -53.69 -4.99 4.05
N PRO A 349 -54.65 -5.24 4.97
CA PRO A 349 -55.04 -6.59 5.32
C PRO A 349 -55.69 -7.29 4.12
N VAL A 350 -55.30 -8.53 3.88
CA VAL A 350 -55.75 -9.33 2.74
C VAL A 350 -56.32 -10.67 3.20
N LYS A 351 -57.26 -11.19 2.40
CA LYS A 351 -57.78 -12.55 2.51
C LYS A 351 -57.34 -13.34 1.29
N PHE A 352 -56.79 -14.52 1.53
CA PHE A 352 -56.48 -15.51 0.50
C PHE A 352 -57.54 -16.61 0.49
N GLU A 353 -57.97 -17.02 -0.69
CA GLU A 353 -58.92 -18.12 -0.89
C GLU A 353 -58.42 -19.04 -2.01
N ASN A 354 -58.67 -20.35 -1.87
CA ASN A 354 -58.37 -21.37 -2.88
C ASN A 354 -56.92 -21.32 -3.42
N VAL A 355 -55.95 -21.10 -2.53
CA VAL A 355 -54.53 -21.08 -2.90
C VAL A 355 -54.04 -22.48 -3.22
N ASN A 356 -53.44 -22.63 -4.40
CA ASN A 356 -52.80 -23.86 -4.85
C ASN A 356 -51.33 -23.59 -5.19
N ILE A 357 -50.44 -24.42 -4.65
CA ILE A 357 -49.01 -24.40 -4.99
C ILE A 357 -48.73 -25.66 -5.81
N TYR A 358 -48.31 -25.47 -7.05
CA TYR A 358 -48.13 -26.57 -8.01
C TYR A 358 -46.71 -27.13 -7.98
N ARG A 359 -45.71 -26.27 -7.69
CA ARG A 359 -44.29 -26.64 -7.61
C ARG A 359 -43.53 -25.70 -6.69
N ALA A 360 -42.39 -26.17 -6.18
CA ALA A 360 -41.42 -25.33 -5.52
C ALA A 360 -40.42 -24.75 -6.55
N THR A 361 -40.04 -23.49 -6.37
CA THR A 361 -38.97 -22.84 -7.12
C THR A 361 -37.65 -23.06 -6.40
N ILE A 362 -36.63 -23.56 -7.10
CA ILE A 362 -35.29 -23.76 -6.55
C ILE A 362 -34.46 -22.50 -6.82
N LEU A 363 -33.85 -21.92 -5.78
CA LEU A 363 -32.99 -20.76 -5.92
C LEU A 363 -31.53 -21.21 -6.13
N PRO A 364 -30.89 -20.86 -7.27
CA PRO A 364 -29.51 -21.23 -7.54
C PRO A 364 -28.56 -20.36 -6.70
N SER A 365 -27.39 -20.91 -6.34
CA SER A 365 -26.36 -20.19 -5.59
C SER A 365 -25.75 -19.01 -6.34
N GLU A 366 -25.86 -19.02 -7.68
CA GLU A 366 -25.43 -17.94 -8.58
C GLU A 366 -26.54 -17.65 -9.60
N GLY A 367 -26.75 -16.38 -9.89
CA GLY A 367 -27.79 -15.91 -10.81
C GLY A 367 -29.10 -15.51 -10.11
N LYS A 368 -30.05 -15.04 -10.93
CA LYS A 368 -31.33 -14.49 -10.46
C LYS A 368 -32.49 -15.34 -10.98
N VAL A 369 -33.51 -15.53 -10.14
CA VAL A 369 -34.77 -16.17 -10.53
C VAL A 369 -35.85 -15.12 -10.69
N LYS A 370 -36.52 -15.09 -11.84
CA LYS A 370 -37.60 -14.14 -12.11
C LYS A 370 -38.97 -14.80 -11.85
N LEU A 371 -39.73 -14.24 -10.92
CA LEU A 371 -41.11 -14.63 -10.62
C LEU A 371 -42.07 -13.52 -11.08
N LYS A 372 -43.00 -13.86 -11.95
CA LYS A 372 -44.01 -12.94 -12.47
C LYS A 372 -45.34 -13.20 -11.80
N VAL A 373 -45.92 -12.17 -11.20
CA VAL A 373 -47.23 -12.18 -10.56
C VAL A 373 -48.21 -11.44 -11.45
N ASN A 374 -49.32 -12.08 -11.80
CA ASN A 374 -50.44 -11.45 -12.50
C ASN A 374 -51.68 -11.52 -11.61
N ILE A 375 -52.40 -10.41 -11.48
CA ILE A 375 -53.66 -10.32 -10.71
C ILE A 375 -54.76 -9.78 -11.62
N MET A 376 -55.88 -10.49 -11.69
CA MET A 376 -57.09 -10.02 -12.35
C MET A 376 -57.89 -9.16 -11.37
N GLU A 377 -57.97 -7.84 -11.63
CA GLU A 377 -58.55 -6.89 -10.70
C GLU A 377 -60.03 -7.15 -10.37
N SER A 378 -60.82 -7.64 -11.33
CA SER A 378 -62.25 -7.87 -11.16
C SER A 378 -62.60 -9.09 -10.30
N SER A 379 -61.79 -10.15 -10.36
CA SER A 379 -62.04 -11.41 -9.67
C SER A 379 -61.16 -11.63 -8.44
N GLY A 380 -60.06 -10.88 -8.33
CA GLY A 380 -59.01 -11.13 -7.32
C GLY A 380 -58.16 -12.36 -7.62
N SER A 381 -58.38 -13.04 -8.75
CA SER A 381 -57.60 -14.22 -9.13
C SER A 381 -56.15 -13.82 -9.41
N PHE A 382 -55.21 -14.49 -8.76
CA PHE A 382 -53.78 -14.29 -9.00
C PHE A 382 -53.10 -15.57 -9.50
N GLU A 383 -52.08 -15.37 -10.32
CA GLU A 383 -51.20 -16.42 -10.84
C GLU A 383 -49.75 -15.96 -10.72
N ILE A 384 -48.87 -16.87 -10.28
CA ILE A 384 -47.43 -16.65 -10.19
C ILE A 384 -46.74 -17.64 -11.10
N THR A 385 -45.93 -17.13 -12.02
CA THR A 385 -45.17 -17.94 -12.98
C THR A 385 -43.66 -17.75 -12.82
N GLU A 386 -42.91 -18.82 -13.09
CA GLU A 386 -41.47 -18.84 -13.26
C GLU A 386 -41.19 -19.14 -14.73
N GLY A 387 -40.76 -18.11 -15.49
CA GLY A 387 -40.88 -18.14 -16.95
C GLY A 387 -42.35 -18.32 -17.37
N ASP A 388 -42.62 -19.32 -18.20
CA ASP A 388 -43.97 -19.68 -18.67
C ASP A 388 -44.66 -20.76 -17.82
N THR A 389 -44.02 -21.21 -16.72
CA THR A 389 -44.57 -22.29 -15.89
C THR A 389 -45.34 -21.73 -14.70
N LEU A 390 -46.57 -22.19 -14.49
CA LEU A 390 -47.38 -21.85 -13.31
C LEU A 390 -46.81 -22.48 -12.04
N VAL A 391 -46.64 -21.67 -11.00
CA VAL A 391 -46.05 -22.06 -9.72
C VAL A 391 -47.07 -21.99 -8.58
N CYS A 392 -47.85 -20.93 -8.53
CA CYS A 392 -48.88 -20.71 -7.50
C CYS A 392 -50.08 -19.98 -8.10
N SER A 393 -51.29 -20.32 -7.67
CA SER A 393 -52.52 -19.61 -8.03
C SER A 393 -53.46 -19.50 -6.84
N GLY A 394 -54.44 -18.60 -6.91
CA GLY A 394 -55.49 -18.47 -5.91
C GLY A 394 -56.31 -17.21 -6.13
N SER A 395 -57.11 -16.83 -5.13
CA SER A 395 -57.78 -15.52 -5.09
C SER A 395 -57.29 -14.70 -3.90
N ILE A 396 -57.09 -13.41 -4.12
CA ILE A 396 -56.68 -12.44 -3.10
C ILE A 396 -57.63 -11.24 -3.13
N SER A 397 -58.13 -10.84 -1.96
CA SER A 397 -59.02 -9.69 -1.80
C SER A 397 -58.63 -8.85 -0.59
N VAL A 398 -58.97 -7.56 -0.62
CA VAL A 398 -58.77 -6.66 0.52
C VAL A 398 -59.82 -6.96 1.59
N LEU A 399 -59.38 -7.11 2.83
CA LEU A 399 -60.27 -7.37 3.96
C LEU A 399 -60.92 -6.05 4.41
N SER A 400 -62.25 -5.97 4.34
CA SER A 400 -63.03 -4.75 4.61
C SER A 400 -63.47 -4.57 6.08
N ALA A 401 -63.31 -5.58 6.93
CA ALA A 401 -63.66 -5.54 8.35
C ALA A 401 -62.47 -5.96 9.22
N PRO A 402 -62.28 -5.38 10.42
CA PRO A 402 -61.25 -5.83 11.34
C PRO A 402 -61.52 -7.28 11.76
N VAL A 403 -60.50 -8.14 11.68
CA VAL A 403 -60.56 -9.51 12.19
C VAL A 403 -60.68 -9.43 13.72
N GLU A 404 -61.59 -10.19 14.31
CA GLU A 404 -61.59 -10.42 15.75
C GLU A 404 -60.24 -11.03 16.14
N THR A 405 -59.44 -10.29 16.92
CA THR A 405 -58.21 -10.82 17.50
C THR A 405 -58.59 -11.96 18.43
N VAL A 406 -58.21 -13.18 18.09
CA VAL A 406 -58.32 -14.32 18.99
C VAL A 406 -57.37 -14.06 20.16
N ASP A 407 -57.93 -13.68 21.30
CA ASP A 407 -57.18 -13.48 22.54
C ASP A 407 -56.72 -14.86 23.06
N ARG A 408 -55.51 -15.26 22.67
CA ARG A 408 -54.89 -16.53 23.08
C ARG A 408 -54.16 -16.40 24.42
N ASN A 409 -54.74 -15.70 25.39
CA ASN A 409 -54.27 -15.68 26.77
C ASN A 409 -54.73 -16.94 27.52
N GLN A 410 -54.31 -18.11 27.07
CA GLN A 410 -54.30 -19.31 27.90
C GLN A 410 -52.83 -19.62 28.21
N GLU A 411 -52.50 -19.69 29.50
CA GLU A 411 -51.21 -20.19 29.99
C GLU A 411 -51.11 -21.70 29.67
N GLU A 412 -50.89 -22.03 28.40
CA GLU A 412 -50.55 -23.39 28.00
C GLU A 412 -49.07 -23.64 28.29
N GLU A 413 -48.79 -24.79 28.89
CA GLU A 413 -47.42 -25.24 29.13
C GLU A 413 -46.77 -25.58 27.77
N LEU A 414 -45.73 -24.82 27.38
CA LEU A 414 -44.98 -25.00 26.13
C LEU A 414 -43.58 -25.59 26.43
N PRO A 415 -43.48 -26.91 26.68
CA PRO A 415 -42.26 -27.55 27.16
C PRO A 415 -41.16 -27.66 26.11
N LEU A 416 -41.47 -27.71 24.81
CA LEU A 416 -40.46 -27.85 23.76
C LEU A 416 -39.84 -26.50 23.42
N THR A 417 -38.51 -26.43 23.39
CA THR A 417 -37.77 -25.23 22.99
C THR A 417 -37.60 -25.16 21.47
N SER A 418 -37.25 -23.97 20.96
CA SER A 418 -36.90 -23.78 19.54
C SER A 418 -35.90 -24.82 19.03
N SER A 419 -34.86 -25.10 19.81
CA SER A 419 -33.84 -26.10 19.45
C SER A 419 -34.43 -27.50 19.30
N ASP A 420 -35.35 -27.90 20.17
CA ASP A 420 -35.98 -29.22 20.12
C ASP A 420 -36.84 -29.39 18.86
N VAL A 421 -37.61 -28.35 18.51
CA VAL A 421 -38.46 -28.32 17.32
C VAL A 421 -37.62 -28.40 16.04
N TYR A 422 -36.64 -27.51 15.88
CA TYR A 422 -35.85 -27.47 14.64
C TYR A 422 -34.87 -28.65 14.53
N LYS A 423 -34.50 -29.29 15.64
CA LYS A 423 -33.76 -30.56 15.60
C LYS A 423 -34.62 -31.67 14.98
N GLU A 424 -35.88 -31.80 15.40
CA GLU A 424 -36.80 -32.80 14.84
C GLU A 424 -37.16 -32.51 13.38
N LEU A 425 -37.42 -31.25 13.03
CA LEU A 425 -37.68 -30.85 11.64
C LEU A 425 -36.48 -31.15 10.73
N ARG A 426 -35.25 -30.90 11.21
CA ARG A 426 -34.04 -31.25 10.46
C ARG A 426 -33.89 -32.75 10.23
N LEU A 427 -34.27 -33.60 11.19
CA LEU A 427 -34.27 -35.06 11.01
C LEU A 427 -35.24 -35.53 9.92
N ARG A 428 -36.27 -34.74 9.61
CA ARG A 428 -37.25 -34.98 8.54
C ARG A 428 -36.89 -34.31 7.21
N GLY A 429 -35.71 -33.68 7.11
CA GLY A 429 -35.21 -33.04 5.89
C GLY A 429 -35.47 -31.53 5.81
N TYR A 430 -35.98 -30.88 6.85
CA TYR A 430 -36.19 -29.43 6.87
C TYR A 430 -35.00 -28.71 7.50
N ASP A 431 -34.01 -28.37 6.67
CA ASP A 431 -32.75 -27.70 7.07
C ASP A 431 -32.91 -26.17 7.24
N TYR A 432 -33.89 -25.74 8.04
CA TYR A 432 -34.12 -24.30 8.27
C TYR A 432 -32.91 -23.61 8.94
N GLY A 433 -32.42 -22.56 8.30
CA GLY A 433 -31.40 -21.63 8.80
C GLY A 433 -31.94 -20.61 9.80
N PRO A 434 -31.07 -19.79 10.40
CA PRO A 434 -31.43 -18.90 11.52
C PRO A 434 -32.62 -17.98 11.25
N ASP A 435 -32.70 -17.39 10.05
CA ASP A 435 -33.76 -16.44 9.68
C ASP A 435 -35.16 -17.08 9.58
N PHE A 436 -35.22 -18.40 9.40
CA PHE A 436 -36.47 -19.16 9.31
C PHE A 436 -36.85 -19.89 10.60
N ARG A 437 -36.10 -19.70 11.69
CA ARG A 437 -36.37 -20.34 12.99
C ARG A 437 -37.28 -19.50 13.90
N GLY A 438 -38.49 -19.20 13.42
CA GLY A 438 -39.45 -18.35 14.14
C GLY A 438 -40.20 -19.01 15.31
N ILE A 439 -40.11 -20.33 15.47
CA ILE A 439 -40.79 -21.05 16.57
C ILE A 439 -39.92 -20.99 17.81
N LEU A 440 -40.38 -20.27 18.84
CA LEU A 440 -39.65 -20.12 20.10
C LEU A 440 -39.93 -21.25 21.09
N ARG A 441 -41.21 -21.62 21.24
CA ARG A 441 -41.68 -22.72 22.11
C ARG A 441 -42.94 -23.36 21.51
N THR A 442 -43.21 -24.63 21.83
CA THR A 442 -44.45 -25.32 21.41
C THR A 442 -44.91 -26.37 22.42
N ASN A 443 -46.18 -26.77 22.35
CA ASN A 443 -46.78 -27.82 23.19
C ASN A 443 -46.49 -29.23 22.62
N ILE A 444 -46.71 -30.27 23.43
CA ILE A 444 -46.46 -31.67 23.04
C ILE A 444 -47.60 -32.25 22.19
N GLU A 445 -48.82 -31.71 22.28
CA GLU A 445 -50.00 -32.30 21.63
C GLU A 445 -49.98 -32.32 20.10
N VAL A 446 -49.07 -31.58 19.46
CA VAL A 446 -48.91 -31.59 17.99
C VAL A 446 -48.09 -32.78 17.48
N PHE A 447 -47.43 -33.56 18.35
CA PHE A 447 -46.55 -34.66 17.95
C PHE A 447 -47.19 -36.07 17.87
N GLY A 448 -48.51 -36.21 17.90
CA GLY A 448 -49.12 -37.55 17.82
C GLY A 448 -50.61 -37.63 17.57
N LYS A 449 -51.05 -37.43 16.31
CA LYS A 449 -52.20 -38.13 15.72
C LYS A 449 -51.97 -38.38 14.22
N THR A 450 -51.24 -39.44 13.90
CA THR A 450 -51.58 -40.27 12.74
C THR A 450 -52.89 -40.97 13.08
N THR A 451 -54.02 -40.37 12.72
CA THR A 451 -55.27 -41.13 12.56
C THR A 451 -55.31 -41.66 11.14
N GLU A 452 -55.01 -42.94 11.01
CA GLU A 452 -55.47 -43.77 9.91
C GLU A 452 -57.01 -43.70 9.79
N SER A 453 -57.48 -43.89 8.56
CA SER A 453 -58.82 -44.36 8.16
C SER A 453 -60.04 -43.43 8.33
N ASN A 454 -60.53 -42.87 7.21
CA ASN A 454 -61.63 -43.48 6.46
C ASN A 454 -61.83 -42.78 5.09
N ILE A 455 -61.72 -43.60 4.02
CA ILE A 455 -62.24 -43.48 2.63
C ILE A 455 -62.15 -42.12 1.93
#